data_AF-A0A1F9UQ19-F1
#
_entry.id   AF-A0A1F9UQ19-F1
#
_cell.length_a   1.000
_cell.length_b   1.000
_cell.length_c   1.000
_cell.angle_alpha   90.00
_cell.angle_beta   90.00
_cell.angle_gamma   90.00
#
_symmetry.space_group_name_H-M   'P 1'
#
loop_
_entity.id
_entity.type
_entity.pdbx_description
1 polymer ?
#
loop_
_entity_poly.entity_id
_entity_poly.type
_entity_poly.pdbx_seq_one_letter_code
_entity_poly.pdbx_strand_id
1 'polypeptide(L)'
;MRGRENTGLIPERIQDNPEAFEIIAMAHTGFDSEYVTSGFYYVRPSILKEKDAAIRQGFSALRQYLGHLLKFGYRIYGVPLPPVIDVDRPQDVLAAEQLIGEAGCLKK
;
A
#
# COMPACT_ATOMS: atom_id res chain seq x y z
N MET A 1 24.39 7.70 2.99
CA MET A 1 24.10 7.90 4.43
C MET A 1 23.34 6.68 4.92
N ARG A 2 23.74 6.06 6.04
CA ARG A 2 23.07 4.87 6.60
C ARG A 2 21.81 5.32 7.34
N GLY A 3 20.62 4.98 6.83
CA GLY A 3 19.37 5.12 7.57
C GLY A 3 19.25 3.99 8.60
N ARG A 4 19.12 4.34 9.88
CA ARG A 4 18.80 3.41 10.97
C ARG A 4 17.35 2.95 10.87
N GLU A 5 17.07 1.75 11.40
CA GLU A 5 15.74 1.29 11.78
C GLU A 5 14.96 2.40 12.53
N ASN A 6 13.64 2.48 12.30
CA ASN A 6 12.70 3.46 12.90
C ASN A 6 12.69 4.90 12.37
N THR A 7 13.18 5.18 11.15
CA THR A 7 13.15 6.57 10.64
C THR A 7 11.94 6.94 9.78
N GLY A 8 11.15 5.98 9.28
CA GLY A 8 9.96 6.30 8.46
C GLY A 8 10.26 7.07 7.17
N LEU A 9 11.53 7.19 6.78
CA LEU A 9 11.97 7.86 5.56
C LEU A 9 12.07 6.83 4.45
N ILE A 10 11.18 6.93 3.47
CA ILE A 10 11.31 6.21 2.21
C ILE A 10 12.57 6.76 1.50
N PRO A 11 13.53 5.91 1.07
CA PRO A 11 14.69 6.38 0.32
C PRO A 11 14.27 7.12 -0.96
N GLU A 12 15.12 8.01 -1.48
CA GLU A 12 14.82 8.77 -2.71
C GLU A 12 14.43 7.87 -3.89
N ARG A 13 14.98 6.66 -3.93
CA ARG A 13 14.62 5.60 -4.88
C ARG A 13 14.14 4.39 -4.11
N ILE A 14 12.97 3.88 -4.48
CA ILE A 14 12.36 2.71 -3.84
C ILE A 14 13.24 1.46 -3.95
N GLN A 15 14.05 1.36 -5.01
CA GLN A 15 15.00 0.27 -5.22
C GLN A 15 16.13 0.23 -4.19
N ASP A 16 16.36 1.34 -3.48
CA ASP A 16 17.37 1.42 -2.43
C ASP A 16 16.79 0.94 -1.07
N ASN A 17 15.49 0.63 -0.99
CA ASN A 17 14.88 0.00 0.19
C ASN A 17 15.05 -1.54 0.11
N PRO A 18 15.81 -2.17 1.02
CA PRO A 18 16.04 -3.61 0.99
C PRO A 18 14.78 -4.46 1.23
N GLU A 19 13.74 -3.88 1.83
CA GLU A 19 12.46 -4.55 2.07
C GLU A 19 11.47 -4.37 0.91
N ALA A 20 11.77 -3.47 -0.04
CA ALA A 20 10.90 -3.26 -1.18
C ALA A 20 10.96 -4.43 -2.16
N PHE A 21 9.80 -4.79 -2.71
CA PHE A 21 9.68 -5.84 -3.72
C PHE A 21 8.84 -5.35 -4.90
N GLU A 22 9.15 -5.84 -6.10
CA GLU A 22 8.37 -5.52 -7.29
C GLU A 22 7.06 -6.31 -7.29
N ILE A 23 5.94 -5.61 -7.48
CA ILE A 23 4.63 -6.23 -7.62
C ILE A 23 4.46 -6.61 -9.09
N ILE A 24 4.40 -7.92 -9.37
CA ILE A 24 4.28 -8.43 -10.74
C ILE A 24 2.84 -8.71 -11.16
N ALA A 25 1.93 -8.85 -10.20
CA ALA A 25 0.52 -9.15 -10.43
C ALA A 25 -0.34 -8.55 -9.32
N MET A 26 -1.54 -8.14 -9.67
CA MET A 26 -2.56 -7.70 -8.71
C MET A 26 -3.92 -8.20 -9.16
N ALA A 27 -4.61 -8.89 -8.27
CA ALA A 27 -5.96 -9.37 -8.53
C ALA A 27 -7.00 -8.53 -7.81
N HIS A 28 -8.20 -8.51 -8.38
CA HIS A 28 -9.34 -7.86 -7.73
C HIS A 28 -9.97 -8.74 -6.63
N THR A 29 -9.98 -10.06 -6.84
CA THR A 29 -10.52 -11.11 -5.96
C THR A 29 -9.71 -12.40 -6.11
N GLY A 30 -9.69 -13.24 -5.07
CA GLY A 30 -9.30 -14.65 -5.17
C GLY A 30 -7.85 -14.94 -5.55
N PHE A 31 -6.91 -14.11 -5.12
CA PHE A 31 -5.48 -14.36 -5.33
C PHE A 31 -4.82 -14.70 -4.01
N ASP A 32 -4.10 -15.83 -4.01
CA ASP A 32 -3.35 -16.30 -2.85
C ASP A 32 -2.05 -15.51 -2.76
N SER A 33 -2.02 -14.53 -1.86
CA SER A 33 -0.90 -13.64 -1.60
C SER A 33 -0.85 -13.37 -0.10
N GLU A 34 0.34 -13.40 0.47
CA GLU A 34 0.60 -12.98 1.85
C GLU A 34 0.44 -11.47 2.05
N TYR A 35 0.40 -10.70 0.96
CA TYR A 35 0.31 -9.24 0.97
C TYR A 35 -1.06 -8.72 0.53
N VAL A 36 -1.50 -7.65 1.20
CA VAL A 36 -2.64 -6.81 0.84
C VAL A 36 -2.22 -5.35 0.76
N THR A 37 -2.96 -4.51 0.01
CA THR A 37 -2.70 -3.07 -0.03
C THR A 37 -3.12 -2.40 1.27
N SER A 38 -2.28 -1.55 1.84
CA SER A 38 -2.49 -0.89 3.14
C SER A 38 -3.08 0.53 3.04
N GLY A 39 -3.43 1.01 1.85
CA GLY A 39 -4.01 2.36 1.67
C GLY A 39 -2.99 3.50 1.52
N PHE A 40 -1.69 3.22 1.63
CA PHE A 40 -0.62 4.21 1.40
C PHE A 40 -0.05 4.10 0.00
N TYR A 41 0.01 5.23 -0.71
CA TYR A 41 0.49 5.26 -2.09
C TYR A 41 1.40 6.46 -2.32
N TYR A 42 2.58 6.19 -2.87
CA TYR A 42 3.44 7.21 -3.45
C TYR A 42 3.48 7.00 -4.96
N VAL A 43 3.05 8.00 -5.72
CA VAL A 43 2.86 7.86 -7.17
C VAL A 43 3.41 9.05 -7.91
N ARG A 44 3.92 8.79 -9.13
CA ARG A 44 4.21 9.85 -10.09
C ARG A 44 2.93 10.25 -10.81
N PRO A 45 2.66 11.55 -11.05
CA PRO A 45 1.45 12.02 -11.75
C PRO A 45 1.25 11.40 -13.14
N SER A 46 2.31 10.84 -13.75
CA SER A 46 2.24 10.10 -15.02
C SER A 46 1.24 8.95 -15.04
N ILE A 47 0.86 8.40 -13.87
CA ILE A 47 -0.20 7.39 -13.81
C ILE A 47 -1.54 7.95 -14.28
N LEU A 48 -1.81 9.25 -14.10
CA LEU A 48 -3.11 9.86 -14.40
C LEU A 48 -3.47 9.84 -15.89
N LYS A 49 -2.52 9.53 -16.77
CA LYS A 49 -2.78 9.26 -18.19
C LYS A 49 -3.78 8.12 -18.40
N GLU A 50 -3.84 7.17 -17.47
CA GLU A 50 -4.72 6.01 -17.52
C GLU A 50 -6.08 6.23 -16.85
N LYS A 51 -6.30 7.40 -16.23
CA LYS A 51 -7.50 7.69 -15.42
C LYS A 51 -8.79 7.52 -16.21
N ASP A 52 -8.86 8.07 -17.42
CA ASP A 52 -10.11 8.02 -18.19
C ASP A 52 -10.44 6.60 -18.66
N ALA A 53 -9.42 5.78 -18.91
CA ALA A 53 -9.61 4.36 -19.20
C ALA A 53 -10.13 3.60 -17.99
N ALA A 54 -9.65 3.92 -16.79
CA ALA A 54 -10.14 3.36 -15.53
C ALA A 54 -11.60 3.73 -15.24
N ILE A 55 -11.95 5.01 -15.44
CA ILE A 55 -13.33 5.50 -15.27
C ILE A 55 -14.27 4.80 -16.25
N ARG A 56 -13.89 4.70 -17.54
CA ARG A 56 -14.71 4.01 -18.55
C ARG A 56 -14.90 2.53 -18.27
N GLN A 57 -13.90 1.88 -17.65
CA GLN A 57 -13.98 0.48 -17.23
C GLN A 57 -14.80 0.29 -15.94
N GLY A 58 -15.23 1.37 -15.28
CA GLY A 58 -16.05 1.29 -14.07
C GLY A 58 -15.30 0.73 -12.86
N PHE A 59 -14.00 0.98 -12.75
CA PHE A 59 -13.23 0.53 -11.59
C PHE A 59 -13.79 1.17 -10.30
N SER A 60 -14.11 0.33 -9.33
CA SER A 60 -14.69 0.70 -8.04
C SER A 60 -13.67 0.69 -6.91
N ALA A 61 -12.47 0.16 -7.14
CA ALA A 61 -11.41 0.09 -6.15
C ALA A 61 -10.03 0.42 -6.74
N LEU A 62 -9.18 1.10 -5.95
CA LEU A 62 -7.84 1.49 -6.38
C LEU A 62 -6.97 0.30 -6.80
N ARG A 63 -7.11 -0.86 -6.15
CA ARG A 63 -6.40 -2.10 -6.56
C ARG A 63 -6.67 -2.51 -8.01
N GLN A 64 -7.87 -2.26 -8.54
CA GLN A 64 -8.18 -2.54 -9.96
C GLN A 64 -7.39 -1.61 -10.86
N TYR A 65 -7.28 -0.35 -10.48
CA TYR A 65 -6.47 0.62 -11.20
C TYR A 65 -4.99 0.28 -11.17
N LEU A 66 -4.45 -0.11 -10.01
CA LEU A 66 -3.06 -0.56 -9.89
C LEU A 66 -2.79 -1.82 -10.75
N GLY A 67 -3.72 -2.77 -10.78
CA GLY A 67 -3.66 -3.92 -11.70
C GLY A 67 -3.70 -3.52 -13.17
N HIS A 68 -4.52 -2.53 -13.55
CA HIS A 68 -4.51 -1.94 -14.90
C HIS A 68 -3.15 -1.31 -15.22
N LEU A 69 -2.58 -0.53 -14.31
CA LEU A 69 -1.26 0.08 -14.51
C LEU A 69 -0.18 -0.99 -14.77
N LEU A 70 -0.16 -2.07 -13.99
CA LEU A 70 0.74 -3.21 -14.22
C LEU A 70 0.58 -3.80 -15.63
N LYS A 71 -0.66 -4.03 -16.06
CA LYS A 71 -0.98 -4.56 -17.40
C LYS A 71 -0.45 -3.64 -18.52
N PHE A 72 -0.39 -2.34 -18.30
CA PHE A 72 0.13 -1.35 -19.25
C PHE A 72 1.63 -1.05 -19.07
N GLY A 73 2.35 -1.86 -18.28
CA GLY A 73 3.81 -1.80 -18.17
C GLY A 73 4.33 -0.78 -17.15
N TYR A 74 3.46 -0.19 -16.33
CA TYR A 74 3.92 0.62 -15.21
C TYR A 74 4.49 -0.30 -14.12
N ARG A 75 5.67 0.07 -13.60
CA ARG A 75 6.31 -0.66 -12.50
C ARG A 75 5.76 -0.18 -11.16
N ILE A 76 5.36 -1.13 -10.32
CA ILE A 76 4.84 -0.88 -8.97
C ILE A 76 5.68 -1.69 -7.99
N TYR A 77 5.97 -1.09 -6.84
CA TYR A 77 6.72 -1.72 -5.77
C TYR A 77 5.90 -1.68 -4.49
N GLY A 78 5.96 -2.76 -3.72
CA GLY A 78 5.43 -2.85 -2.36
C GLY A 78 6.54 -2.64 -1.35
N VAL A 79 6.19 -2.08 -0.19
CA VAL A 79 7.04 -2.07 1.00
C VAL A 79 6.21 -2.70 2.12
N PRO A 80 6.67 -3.80 2.75
CA PRO A 80 6.02 -4.34 3.93
C PRO A 80 5.89 -3.26 5.00
N LEU A 81 4.73 -3.21 5.64
CA LEU A 81 4.49 -2.29 6.75
C LEU A 81 4.42 -3.07 8.06
N PRO A 82 4.68 -2.42 9.21
CA PRO A 82 4.21 -2.89 10.50
C PRO A 82 2.69 -3.13 10.48
N PRO A 83 2.12 -3.76 11.53
CA PRO A 83 0.67 -3.95 11.62
C PRO A 83 -0.09 -2.63 11.40
N VAL A 84 -1.08 -2.68 10.51
CA VAL A 84 -1.95 -1.56 10.13
C VAL A 84 -3.38 -2.06 10.22
N ILE A 85 -4.29 -1.21 10.72
CA ILE A 85 -5.72 -1.50 10.80
C ILE A 85 -6.46 -0.50 9.94
N ASP A 86 -7.26 -1.02 9.01
CA ASP A 86 -8.25 -0.25 8.27
C ASP A 86 -9.51 -0.13 9.13
N VAL A 87 -9.96 1.09 9.40
CA VAL A 87 -11.07 1.36 10.32
C VAL A 87 -12.30 1.74 9.52
N ASP A 88 -13.03 0.74 9.06
CA ASP A 88 -14.21 0.90 8.20
C ASP A 88 -15.53 0.75 8.97
N ARG A 89 -15.51 0.05 10.10
CA ARG A 89 -16.68 -0.32 10.89
C ARG A 89 -16.48 0.00 12.36
N PRO A 90 -17.57 0.19 13.13
CA PRO A 90 -17.46 0.49 14.56
C PRO A 90 -16.60 -0.49 15.36
N GLN A 91 -16.64 -1.79 15.03
CA GLN A 91 -15.84 -2.81 15.72
C GLN A 91 -14.33 -2.70 15.47
N ASP A 92 -13.90 -2.09 14.36
CA ASP A 92 -12.48 -2.00 14.00
C ASP A 92 -11.73 -1.00 14.91
N VAL A 93 -12.47 -0.06 15.53
CA VAL A 93 -11.94 0.89 16.52
C VAL A 93 -11.30 0.17 17.69
N LEU A 94 -11.92 -0.90 18.19
CA LEU A 94 -11.38 -1.66 19.33
C LEU A 94 -10.04 -2.32 18.97
N ALA A 95 -9.94 -2.86 17.76
CA ALA A 95 -8.69 -3.46 17.27
C ALA A 95 -7.60 -2.39 17.09
N ALA A 96 -7.96 -1.20 16.57
CA ALA A 96 -7.04 -0.07 16.45
C ALA A 96 -6.55 0.44 17.82
N GLU A 97 -7.44 0.58 18.79
CA GLU A 97 -7.10 0.96 20.17
C GLU A 97 -6.15 -0.06 20.82
N GLN A 98 -6.40 -1.35 20.62
CA GLN A 98 -5.52 -2.41 21.11
C GLN A 98 -4.13 -2.31 20.48
N LEU A 99 -4.04 -2.14 19.15
CA LEU A 99 -2.77 -1.99 18.45
C LEU A 99 -1.95 -0.80 18.97
N ILE A 100 -2.59 0.34 19.21
CA ILE A 100 -1.93 1.53 19.76
C ILE A 100 -1.46 1.29 21.21
N GLY A 101 -2.26 0.58 22.01
CA GLY A 101 -1.92 0.19 23.38
C GLY A 101 -0.69 -0.72 23.45
N GLU A 102 -0.63 -1.74 22.59
CA GLU A 102 0.50 -2.69 22.48
C GLU A 102 1.78 -2.00 21.99
N ALA A 103 1.66 -1.01 21.09
CA ALA A 103 2.79 -0.22 20.59
C ALA A 103 3.41 0.72 21.65
N GLY A 104 2.85 0.80 22.87
CA GLY A 104 3.37 1.62 23.95
C GLY A 104 3.16 3.13 23.77
N CYS A 105 2.38 3.54 22.74
CA CYS A 105 2.06 4.94 22.47
C CYS A 105 1.09 5.56 23.50
N LEU A 106 0.40 4.72 24.28
CA LEU A 106 -0.51 5.13 25.36
C LEU A 106 0.00 4.67 26.73
N LYS A 107 1.21 5.09 27.13
CA LYS A 107 1.51 5.19 28.55
C LYS A 107 0.97 6.53 29.06
N LYS A 108 -0.23 6.51 29.64
CA LYS A 108 -0.69 7.58 30.54
C LYS A 108 0.01 7.46 31.88
#